data_AF-A0A9P8VWL5-F1
#
_entry.id   AF-A0A9P8VWL5-F1
#
_cell.length_a   1.000
_cell.length_b   1.000
_cell.length_c   1.000
_cell.angle_alpha   90.00
_cell.angle_beta   90.00
_cell.angle_gamma   90.00
#
_symmetry.space_group_name_H-M   'P 1'
#
loop_
_entity.id
_entity.type
_entity.pdbx_description
1 polymer ?
#
loop_
_entity_poly.entity_id
_entity_poly.type
_entity_poly.pdbx_seq_one_letter_code
_entity_poly.pdbx_strand_id
1 'polypeptide(L)'
;MFESLAGNAFSLRLRLKAPIVKAMVQPFCTFLYKSKGIEGALQHQFGQDAYLFGPPANGPTDTASPLGADWVKVGVVSCLEGRNIPILIANYSRNPSNSEGGADYLARQDNQEDDFKVWEAARATSAAPVYFEPFTHKQASYIDGGVARNNPAQLAFDEYQKIWPDSPQPDVLVSLGTGVVVDPNSGDIHEGDRRMYDTLMPMIPAGVRRKIETGYDMVKSTMDCHKAWVDFKQSISHNRRLVRNCHRLNVGLTRRVNLDGVQFIDQLQADSLSYLNPRPKLPYLDEDYGTAFEHLTVVARRLLATLFYYKGPLQEQMTTQRVNGWIFCRLRPGSRHAENLLRENIKFQLRQVPRDSRRILKQDVRYKYSEPFDPADLSADIHFKVDGGLFNRYIVVNLPGWGNTWEPISGF
;
A
#
# COMPACT_ATOMS: atom_id res chain seq x y z
N MET A 1 -19.03 0.47 8.31
CA MET A 1 -17.95 0.77 9.29
C MET A 1 -17.24 2.07 8.92
N PHE A 2 -16.55 2.15 7.78
CA PHE A 2 -15.82 3.36 7.35
C PHE A 2 -16.71 4.62 7.22
N GLU A 3 -17.91 4.51 6.62
CA GLU A 3 -18.86 5.63 6.50
C GLU A 3 -19.19 6.29 7.85
N SER A 4 -19.45 5.47 8.87
CA SER A 4 -19.74 5.97 10.22
C SER A 4 -18.53 6.66 10.85
N LEU A 5 -17.33 6.10 10.65
CA LEU A 5 -16.09 6.73 11.09
C LEU A 5 -15.89 8.09 10.41
N ALA A 6 -16.03 8.17 9.09
CA ALA A 6 -15.90 9.41 8.32
C ALA A 6 -16.93 10.47 8.76
N GLY A 7 -18.20 10.07 8.93
CA GLY A 7 -19.26 10.96 9.41
C GLY A 7 -19.00 11.50 10.82
N ASN A 8 -18.45 10.69 11.71
CA ASN A 8 -18.08 11.12 13.06
C ASN A 8 -16.81 11.99 13.08
N ALA A 9 -15.82 11.65 12.27
CA ALA A 9 -14.55 12.38 12.18
C ALA A 9 -14.75 13.80 11.63
N PHE A 10 -15.53 13.94 10.56
CA PHE A 10 -15.93 15.23 10.00
C PHE A 10 -17.19 15.81 10.66
N SER A 11 -17.46 15.45 11.91
CA SER A 11 -18.54 16.09 12.66
C SER A 11 -18.19 17.55 12.91
N LEU A 12 -18.96 18.44 12.28
CA LEU A 12 -18.81 19.89 12.46
C LEU A 12 -18.95 20.27 13.95
N ARG A 13 -18.35 21.39 14.36
CA ARG A 13 -18.57 21.96 15.69
C ARG A 13 -20.10 22.16 15.90
N LEU A 14 -20.72 21.31 16.72
CA LEU A 14 -22.19 21.23 16.90
C LEU A 14 -22.84 22.57 17.32
N ARG A 15 -23.48 23.22 16.34
CA ARG A 15 -24.66 24.14 16.30
C ARG A 15 -24.50 25.29 15.29
N LEU A 16 -24.07 24.97 14.07
CA LEU A 16 -24.13 25.88 12.91
C LEU A 16 -25.15 25.36 11.89
N LYS A 17 -26.40 25.14 12.34
CA LYS A 17 -27.50 24.75 11.43
C LYS A 17 -27.99 25.91 10.57
N ALA A 18 -27.68 27.16 10.95
CA ALA A 18 -28.04 28.35 10.19
C ALA A 18 -26.84 28.83 9.35
N PRO A 19 -27.00 29.02 8.01
CA PRO A 19 -25.91 29.45 7.13
C PRO A 19 -25.27 30.78 7.56
N ILE A 20 -26.04 31.65 8.20
CA ILE A 20 -25.59 32.96 8.72
C ILE A 20 -24.57 32.81 9.85
N VAL A 21 -24.81 31.88 10.79
CA VAL A 21 -23.90 31.68 11.93
C VAL A 21 -22.61 31.02 11.45
N LYS A 22 -22.68 30.18 10.39
CA LYS A 22 -21.49 29.55 9.78
C LYS A 22 -20.57 30.64 9.20
N ALA A 23 -21.12 31.59 8.46
CA ALA A 23 -20.37 32.73 7.92
C ALA A 23 -19.75 33.64 9.01
N MET A 24 -20.41 33.79 10.17
CA MET A 24 -19.91 34.64 11.26
C MET A 24 -18.83 33.99 12.13
N VAL A 25 -18.84 32.67 12.34
CA VAL A 25 -17.91 31.97 13.25
C VAL A 25 -16.70 31.38 12.54
N GLN A 26 -16.82 31.09 11.24
CA GLN A 26 -15.75 30.54 10.41
C GLN A 26 -14.46 31.39 10.34
N PRO A 27 -14.50 32.74 10.41
CA PRO A 27 -13.29 33.54 10.51
C PRO A 27 -12.57 33.47 11.87
N PHE A 28 -13.20 32.92 12.91
CA PHE A 28 -12.62 32.77 14.25
C PHE A 28 -12.12 31.34 14.53
N CYS A 29 -12.50 30.37 13.70
CA CYS A 29 -11.99 29.01 13.81
C CYS A 29 -10.68 28.87 13.02
N THR A 30 -9.62 28.41 13.67
CA THR A 30 -8.33 28.15 12.98
C THR A 30 -8.40 26.89 12.10
N PHE A 31 -9.33 25.96 12.40
CA PHE A 31 -9.53 24.69 11.68
C PHE A 31 -11.03 24.37 11.52
N LEU A 32 -11.40 23.62 10.48
CA LEU A 32 -12.79 23.35 10.11
C LEU A 32 -13.53 22.38 11.06
N TYR A 33 -12.83 21.36 11.58
CA TYR A 33 -13.42 20.26 12.34
C TYR A 33 -12.89 20.18 13.78
N LYS A 34 -13.60 19.49 14.70
CA LYS A 34 -13.13 19.28 16.08
C LYS A 34 -12.19 18.08 16.17
N SER A 35 -11.06 18.23 16.86
CA SER A 35 -10.17 17.12 17.22
C SER A 35 -10.92 16.00 17.96
N LYS A 36 -11.81 16.36 18.89
CA LYS A 36 -12.67 15.40 19.62
C LYS A 36 -13.51 14.48 18.72
N GLY A 37 -13.92 14.95 17.54
CA GLY A 37 -14.73 14.15 16.60
C GLY A 37 -13.93 12.99 16.01
N ILE A 38 -12.80 13.32 15.38
CA ILE A 38 -11.89 12.33 14.79
C ILE A 38 -11.23 11.44 15.86
N GLU A 39 -10.80 12.00 16.99
CA GLU A 39 -10.22 11.22 18.09
C GLU A 39 -11.21 10.22 18.67
N GLY A 40 -12.44 10.65 18.97
CA GLY A 40 -13.48 9.76 19.47
C GLY A 40 -13.84 8.65 18.48
N ALA A 41 -13.88 8.96 17.18
CA ALA A 41 -14.13 7.97 16.13
C ALA A 41 -13.00 6.93 16.04
N LEU A 42 -11.74 7.38 16.09
CA LEU A 42 -10.57 6.50 16.05
C LEU A 42 -10.45 5.65 17.32
N GLN A 43 -10.66 6.24 18.50
CA GLN A 43 -10.67 5.53 19.77
C GLN A 43 -11.79 4.49 19.86
N HIS A 44 -12.98 4.79 19.35
CA HIS A 44 -14.08 3.83 19.26
C HIS A 44 -13.71 2.65 18.33
N GLN A 45 -13.03 2.92 17.21
CA GLN A 45 -12.70 1.90 16.22
C GLN A 45 -11.50 1.02 16.61
N PHE A 46 -10.47 1.60 17.24
CA PHE A 46 -9.20 0.94 17.51
C PHE A 46 -8.92 0.68 18.99
N GLY A 47 -9.79 1.16 19.90
CA GLY A 47 -9.54 1.13 21.34
C GLY A 47 -8.63 2.27 21.80
N GLN A 48 -8.69 2.58 23.10
CA GLN A 48 -7.95 3.71 23.68
C GLN A 48 -6.53 3.36 24.13
N ASP A 49 -6.25 2.07 24.38
CA ASP A 49 -5.00 1.61 25.02
C ASP A 49 -4.22 0.60 24.19
N ALA A 50 -4.67 0.33 22.96
CA ALA A 50 -3.95 -0.55 22.04
C ALA A 50 -2.72 0.17 21.47
N TYR A 51 -1.53 -0.27 21.88
CA TYR A 51 -0.27 0.18 21.29
C TYR A 51 -0.12 -0.32 19.84
N LEU A 52 0.45 0.52 18.97
CA LEU A 52 0.75 0.14 17.59
C LEU A 52 1.90 -0.87 17.54
N PHE A 53 2.88 -0.72 18.42
CA PHE A 53 4.01 -1.62 18.57
C PHE A 53 4.08 -2.20 19.98
N GLY A 54 4.47 -3.47 20.07
CA GLY A 54 4.67 -4.18 21.32
C GLY A 54 3.50 -5.10 21.67
N PRO A 55 3.59 -5.80 22.81
CA PRO A 55 2.54 -6.72 23.25
C PRO A 55 1.26 -5.95 23.59
N PRO A 56 0.07 -6.55 23.36
CA PRO A 56 -1.19 -5.95 23.74
C PRO A 56 -1.28 -5.80 25.27
N ALA A 57 -1.73 -4.64 25.73
CA ALA A 57 -1.66 -4.24 27.15
C ALA A 57 -2.42 -5.16 28.13
N ASN A 58 -3.40 -5.98 27.68
CA ASN A 58 -4.24 -6.82 28.53
C ASN A 58 -4.61 -8.19 27.90
N GLY A 59 -3.78 -8.73 26.99
CA GLY A 59 -4.01 -10.05 26.39
C GLY A 59 -3.27 -11.16 27.16
N PRO A 60 -3.82 -12.39 27.27
CA PRO A 60 -3.06 -13.51 27.80
C PRO A 60 -1.75 -13.63 27.01
N THR A 61 -0.63 -13.80 27.72
CA THR A 61 0.71 -14.03 27.14
C THR A 61 0.75 -15.25 26.22
N ASP A 62 -0.21 -16.17 26.38
CA ASP A 62 -0.38 -17.37 25.57
C ASP A 62 -1.30 -17.17 24.36
N THR A 63 -1.93 -16.00 24.22
CA THR A 63 -2.44 -15.50 22.95
C THR A 63 -1.40 -14.62 22.28
N ALA A 64 -0.20 -15.20 22.06
CA ALA A 64 0.34 -15.03 20.73
C ALA A 64 -0.83 -15.32 19.79
N SER A 65 -1.29 -14.31 19.04
CA SER A 65 -2.23 -14.52 17.95
C SER A 65 -1.86 -15.83 17.26
N PRO A 66 -2.81 -16.70 16.87
CA PRO A 66 -2.48 -18.01 16.28
C PRO A 66 -1.44 -17.91 15.16
N LEU A 67 -1.24 -16.71 14.58
CA LEU A 67 -0.13 -16.22 13.79
C LEU A 67 1.12 -15.86 14.65
N GLY A 68 1.86 -16.87 15.09
CA GLY A 68 3.24 -16.68 15.54
C GLY A 68 4.12 -16.09 14.41
N ALA A 69 5.09 -15.25 14.78
CA ALA A 69 6.21 -14.74 13.99
C ALA A 69 5.97 -13.89 12.71
N ASP A 70 4.83 -14.01 12.03
CA ASP A 70 4.55 -13.28 10.76
C ASP A 70 3.49 -12.19 10.93
N TRP A 71 3.84 -11.15 11.67
CA TRP A 71 3.04 -9.94 11.71
C TRP A 71 3.20 -9.14 10.42
N VAL A 72 2.07 -8.78 9.80
CA VAL A 72 2.04 -7.81 8.70
C VAL A 72 2.65 -6.51 9.20
N LYS A 73 3.75 -6.10 8.57
CA LYS A 73 4.40 -4.83 8.86
C LYS A 73 3.55 -3.70 8.28
N VAL A 74 3.13 -2.78 9.13
CA VAL A 74 2.28 -1.63 8.84
C VAL A 74 3.00 -0.39 9.34
N GLY A 75 2.95 0.67 8.52
CA GLY A 75 3.37 1.99 8.93
C GLY A 75 2.46 3.05 8.28
N VAL A 76 2.28 4.15 8.99
CA VAL A 76 1.59 5.35 8.51
C VAL A 76 2.56 6.51 8.49
N VAL A 77 2.40 7.40 7.51
CA VAL A 77 3.28 8.57 7.38
C VAL A 77 2.60 9.78 8.00
N SER A 78 3.35 10.51 8.81
CA SER A 78 3.00 11.83 9.32
C SER A 78 4.13 12.80 9.01
N CYS A 79 3.98 14.07 9.38
CA CYS A 79 5.00 15.09 9.19
C CYS A 79 5.10 15.93 10.47
N LEU A 80 6.33 16.29 10.87
CA LEU A 80 6.51 17.22 11.98
C LEU A 80 6.11 18.63 11.54
N GLU A 81 5.26 19.26 12.34
CA GLU A 81 4.79 20.62 12.09
C GLU A 81 5.98 21.58 11.95
N GLY A 82 5.97 22.37 10.86
CA GLY A 82 7.00 23.37 10.56
C GLY A 82 8.33 22.84 10.03
N ARG A 83 8.51 21.51 9.86
CA ARG A 83 9.79 20.93 9.41
C ARG A 83 9.74 20.30 8.01
N ASN A 84 8.55 19.96 7.50
CA ASN A 84 8.37 19.22 6.24
C ASN A 84 9.19 17.91 6.16
N ILE A 85 9.42 17.27 7.32
CA ILE A 85 10.16 16.02 7.45
C ILE A 85 9.14 14.89 7.60
N PRO A 86 9.15 13.86 6.73
CA PRO A 86 8.28 12.71 6.90
C PRO A 86 8.69 11.93 8.14
N ILE A 87 7.70 11.49 8.91
CA ILE A 87 7.87 10.60 10.04
C ILE A 87 7.03 9.35 9.78
N LEU A 88 7.67 8.19 9.82
CA LEU A 88 7.02 6.89 9.72
C LEU A 88 6.68 6.40 11.12
N ILE A 89 5.40 6.29 11.43
CA ILE A 89 4.91 5.69 12.67
C ILE A 89 4.53 4.25 12.33
N ALA A 90 5.27 3.28 12.86
CA ALA A 90 5.17 1.89 12.41
C ALA A 90 5.08 0.89 13.54
N ASN A 91 4.58 -0.27 13.14
CA ASN A 91 4.25 -1.40 13.98
C ASN A 91 5.45 -2.40 14.06
N TYR A 92 6.63 -1.97 13.64
CA TYR A 92 7.86 -2.76 13.70
C TYR A 92 9.02 -1.87 14.13
N SER A 93 10.12 -2.50 14.53
CA SER A 93 11.40 -1.84 14.66
C SER A 93 12.37 -2.39 13.62
N ARG A 94 13.41 -1.64 13.31
CA ARG A 94 14.56 -2.09 12.54
C ARG A 94 15.81 -1.60 13.23
N ASN A 95 16.90 -2.36 13.14
CA ASN A 95 18.19 -1.87 13.62
C ASN A 95 18.51 -0.58 12.81
N PRO A 96 18.71 0.57 13.47
CA PRO A 96 19.06 1.78 12.76
C PRO A 96 20.33 1.50 11.96
N SER A 97 20.35 1.88 10.67
CA SER A 97 21.58 1.83 9.91
C SER A 97 22.61 2.72 10.62
N ASN A 98 23.86 2.30 10.69
CA ASN A 98 25.00 3.14 11.12
C ASN A 98 25.23 4.31 10.15
N SER A 99 24.21 5.14 9.90
CA SER A 99 24.31 6.35 9.11
C SER A 99 24.76 7.47 10.04
N GLU A 100 26.00 7.88 9.82
CA GLU A 100 26.66 9.04 10.40
C GLU A 100 25.70 10.25 10.52
N GLY A 101 25.24 10.56 11.74
CA GLY A 101 24.72 11.87 12.13
C GLY A 101 23.32 12.30 11.67
N GLY A 102 22.58 11.51 10.87
CA GLY A 102 21.22 11.85 10.44
C GLY A 102 20.13 11.34 11.38
N ALA A 103 19.10 12.15 11.68
CA ALA A 103 17.91 11.68 12.40
C ALA A 103 17.11 10.68 11.54
N ASP A 104 16.79 9.50 12.08
CA ASP A 104 15.92 8.52 11.40
C ASP A 104 14.49 9.07 11.32
N TYR A 105 13.79 8.76 10.24
CA TYR A 105 12.38 9.12 10.05
C TYR A 105 11.43 8.12 10.73
N LEU A 106 11.91 6.95 11.14
CA LEU A 106 11.10 5.97 11.87
C LEU A 106 10.88 6.44 13.32
N ALA A 107 9.65 6.84 13.64
CA ALA A 107 9.25 7.21 15.00
C ALA A 107 9.02 5.96 15.83
N ARG A 108 10.00 5.63 16.66
CA ARG A 108 9.94 4.55 17.66
C ARG A 108 10.52 5.04 18.98
N GLN A 109 9.98 4.54 20.08
CA GLN A 109 10.41 4.88 21.43
C GLN A 109 10.91 3.63 22.16
N ASP A 110 11.87 3.82 23.07
CA ASP A 110 12.41 2.73 23.88
C ASP A 110 11.40 2.26 24.94
N ASN A 111 10.65 3.19 25.52
CA ASN A 111 9.59 2.89 26.48
C ASN A 111 8.24 2.79 25.78
N GLN A 112 7.49 1.71 26.06
CA GLN A 112 6.17 1.48 25.45
C GLN A 112 5.18 2.60 25.77
N GLU A 113 5.21 3.15 26.99
CA GLU A 113 4.37 4.27 27.43
C GLU A 113 4.60 5.58 26.66
N ASP A 114 5.72 5.68 25.97
CA ASP A 114 6.06 6.80 25.09
C ASP A 114 5.72 6.54 23.62
N ASP A 115 5.55 5.27 23.22
CA ASP A 115 5.22 4.89 21.86
C ASP A 115 3.74 5.19 21.51
N PHE A 116 3.43 5.18 20.22
CA PHE A 116 2.10 5.51 19.72
C PHE A 116 1.10 4.38 19.98
N LYS A 117 -0.09 4.76 20.43
CA LYS A 117 -1.29 3.95 20.32
C LYS A 117 -1.81 3.95 18.88
N VAL A 118 -2.55 2.92 18.49
CA VAL A 118 -3.08 2.79 17.12
C VAL A 118 -3.91 4.01 16.72
N TRP A 119 -4.79 4.48 17.61
CA TRP A 119 -5.63 5.65 17.34
C TRP A 119 -4.82 6.95 17.26
N GLU A 120 -3.72 7.07 17.99
CA GLU A 120 -2.82 8.24 17.99
C GLU A 120 -2.04 8.31 16.66
N ALA A 121 -1.50 7.18 16.21
CA ALA A 121 -0.84 7.08 14.91
C ALA A 121 -1.81 7.43 13.76
N ALA A 122 -3.04 6.91 13.81
CA ALA A 122 -4.09 7.25 12.85
C ALA A 122 -4.48 8.73 12.92
N ARG A 123 -4.52 9.34 14.12
CA ARG A 123 -4.84 10.75 14.29
C ARG A 123 -3.74 11.67 13.75
N ALA A 124 -2.47 11.29 13.93
CA ALA A 124 -1.30 12.00 13.45
C ALA A 124 -1.23 12.01 11.92
N THR A 125 -1.38 10.84 11.28
CA THR A 125 -1.32 10.73 9.81
C THR A 125 -2.48 11.44 9.10
N SER A 126 -3.65 11.58 9.75
CA SER A 126 -4.84 12.24 9.18
C SER A 126 -5.03 13.70 9.61
N ALA A 127 -4.03 14.34 10.24
CA ALA A 127 -4.11 15.72 10.72
C ALA A 127 -3.94 16.74 9.58
N ALA A 128 -4.85 16.70 8.60
CA ALA A 128 -4.78 17.50 7.38
C ALA A 128 -4.85 19.01 7.71
N PRO A 129 -3.88 19.82 7.24
CA PRO A 129 -3.93 21.28 7.40
C PRO A 129 -5.27 21.84 6.93
N VAL A 130 -5.75 22.90 7.57
CA VAL A 130 -7.09 23.52 7.37
C VAL A 130 -8.25 22.68 7.94
N TYR A 131 -8.21 21.36 7.81
CA TYR A 131 -9.27 20.46 8.26
C TYR A 131 -9.21 20.20 9.77
N PHE A 132 -8.06 19.76 10.26
CA PHE A 132 -7.86 19.33 11.64
C PHE A 132 -6.71 20.08 12.30
N GLU A 133 -6.80 20.27 13.62
CA GLU A 133 -5.65 20.73 14.42
C GLU A 133 -4.50 19.71 14.33
N PRO A 134 -3.23 20.16 14.36
CA PRO A 134 -2.09 19.27 14.54
C PRO A 134 -2.28 18.37 15.76
N PHE A 135 -1.83 17.12 15.66
CA PHE A 135 -1.87 16.17 16.76
C PHE A 135 -0.59 16.27 17.58
N THR A 136 -0.71 16.56 18.87
CA THR A 136 0.46 16.59 19.77
C THR A 136 0.63 15.22 20.42
N HIS A 137 1.75 14.56 20.11
CA HIS A 137 2.19 13.36 20.83
C HIS A 137 3.42 13.72 21.65
N LYS A 138 3.32 13.59 22.97
CA LYS A 138 4.37 14.03 23.91
C LYS A 138 4.74 15.50 23.68
N GLN A 139 5.95 15.78 23.20
CA GLN A 139 6.44 17.15 22.96
C GLN A 139 6.48 17.53 21.46
N ALA A 140 6.05 16.63 20.58
CA ALA A 140 6.10 16.82 19.14
C ALA A 140 4.69 17.01 18.55
N SER A 141 4.57 17.96 17.62
CA SER A 141 3.33 18.25 16.89
C SER A 141 3.39 17.65 15.49
N TYR A 142 2.35 16.91 15.14
CA TYR A 142 2.25 16.11 13.93
C TYR A 142 1.10 16.61 13.05
N ILE A 143 1.37 16.69 11.76
CA ILE A 143 0.40 16.98 10.71
C ILE A 143 0.34 15.82 9.69
N ASP A 144 -0.63 15.89 8.79
CA ASP A 144 -0.89 14.85 7.80
C ASP A 144 0.34 14.47 6.99
N GLY A 145 0.50 13.16 6.74
CA GLY A 145 1.61 12.62 5.96
C GLY A 145 1.62 13.09 4.51
N GLY A 146 0.46 13.45 3.96
CA GLY A 146 0.28 14.03 2.64
C GLY A 146 1.09 15.29 2.39
N VAL A 147 1.46 16.01 3.46
CA VAL A 147 2.35 17.17 3.41
C VAL A 147 3.77 16.80 3.00
N ALA A 148 4.26 15.63 3.38
CA ALA A 148 5.63 15.21 3.08
C ALA A 148 5.69 14.11 2.02
N ARG A 149 4.80 13.12 2.10
CA ARG A 149 4.76 11.91 1.27
C ARG A 149 3.30 11.44 1.08
N ASN A 150 2.57 12.08 0.17
CA ASN A 150 1.18 11.71 -0.12
C ASN A 150 1.04 10.32 -0.79
N ASN A 151 2.09 9.86 -1.48
CA ASN A 151 2.21 8.48 -1.93
C ASN A 151 3.42 7.82 -1.26
N PRO A 152 3.21 6.86 -0.34
CA PRO A 152 4.29 6.25 0.43
C PRO A 152 5.02 5.12 -0.32
N ALA A 153 4.78 4.90 -1.64
CA ALA A 153 5.37 3.78 -2.37
C ALA A 153 6.91 3.72 -2.30
N GLN A 154 7.58 4.86 -2.50
CA GLN A 154 9.04 4.95 -2.33
C GLN A 154 9.45 4.61 -0.90
N LEU A 155 8.80 5.21 0.10
CA LEU A 155 9.13 5.00 1.50
C LEU A 155 8.92 3.53 1.92
N ALA A 156 7.85 2.90 1.43
CA ALA A 156 7.58 1.48 1.67
C ALA A 156 8.65 0.58 1.03
N PHE A 157 9.13 0.94 -0.16
CA PHE A 157 10.24 0.24 -0.81
C PHE A 157 11.57 0.42 -0.04
N ASP A 158 11.88 1.64 0.40
CA ASP A 158 13.07 1.94 1.22
C ASP A 158 13.03 1.16 2.54
N GLU A 159 11.86 1.11 3.20
CA GLU A 159 11.67 0.32 4.43
C GLU A 159 11.81 -1.17 4.17
N TYR A 160 11.26 -1.69 3.07
CA TYR A 160 11.44 -3.08 2.67
C TYR A 160 12.93 -3.46 2.60
N GLN A 161 13.75 -2.61 1.96
CA GLN A 161 15.20 -2.86 1.83
C GLN A 161 15.91 -2.83 3.19
N LYS A 162 15.42 -2.02 4.14
CA LYS A 162 15.99 -1.93 5.48
C LYS A 162 15.57 -3.08 6.39
N ILE A 163 14.35 -3.59 6.23
CA ILE A 163 13.82 -4.72 7.00
C ILE A 163 14.44 -6.04 6.50
N TRP A 164 14.58 -6.17 5.18
CA TRP A 164 15.07 -7.38 4.52
C TRP A 164 16.24 -7.08 3.56
N PRO A 165 17.43 -6.72 4.10
CA PRO A 165 18.57 -6.28 3.29
C PRO A 165 19.10 -7.38 2.34
N ASP A 166 18.98 -8.64 2.74
CA ASP A 166 19.44 -9.79 1.95
C ASP A 166 18.39 -10.27 0.92
N SER A 167 17.22 -9.63 0.88
CA SER A 167 16.16 -10.01 -0.04
C SER A 167 16.34 -9.30 -1.39
N PRO A 168 16.28 -10.03 -2.53
CA PRO A 168 16.65 -9.47 -3.82
C PRO A 168 15.72 -8.32 -4.28
N GLN A 169 14.40 -8.48 -4.14
CA GLN A 169 13.38 -7.48 -4.50
C GLN A 169 11.98 -7.95 -4.05
N PRO A 170 11.01 -7.05 -3.84
CA PRO A 170 9.64 -7.45 -3.55
C PRO A 170 9.04 -8.20 -4.75
N ASP A 171 8.30 -9.27 -4.47
CA ASP A 171 7.65 -10.05 -5.52
C ASP A 171 6.51 -9.26 -6.19
N VAL A 172 5.76 -8.46 -5.43
CA VAL A 172 4.69 -7.58 -5.90
C VAL A 172 4.66 -6.32 -5.02
N LEU A 173 4.52 -5.16 -5.64
CA LEU A 173 4.20 -3.90 -4.96
C LEU A 173 2.91 -3.35 -5.55
N VAL A 174 1.92 -3.09 -4.70
CA VAL A 174 0.63 -2.53 -5.12
C VAL A 174 0.43 -1.18 -4.45
N SER A 175 0.26 -0.14 -5.26
CA SER A 175 -0.09 1.21 -4.82
C SER A 175 -1.55 1.49 -5.17
N LEU A 176 -2.37 1.80 -4.17
CA LEU A 176 -3.78 2.12 -4.35
C LEU A 176 -3.99 3.63 -4.15
N GLY A 177 -4.56 4.30 -5.15
CA GLY A 177 -4.90 5.71 -5.09
C GLY A 177 -6.36 5.94 -4.68
N THR A 178 -6.63 7.12 -4.11
CA THR A 178 -7.96 7.55 -3.63
C THR A 178 -8.79 8.22 -4.73
N GLY A 179 -8.42 8.04 -5.99
CA GLY A 179 -9.07 8.63 -7.14
C GLY A 179 -8.31 9.83 -7.73
N VAL A 180 -8.52 10.05 -9.02
CA VAL A 180 -7.99 11.18 -9.77
C VAL A 180 -9.02 11.65 -10.79
N VAL A 181 -9.15 12.95 -11.01
CA VAL A 181 -10.09 13.48 -12.00
C VAL A 181 -9.52 13.24 -13.39
N VAL A 182 -10.32 12.67 -14.28
CA VAL A 182 -9.90 12.33 -15.65
C VAL A 182 -10.83 12.97 -16.66
N ASP A 183 -10.28 13.33 -17.82
CA ASP A 183 -11.11 13.76 -18.95
C ASP A 183 -11.92 12.55 -19.45
N PRO A 184 -13.25 12.65 -19.56
CA PRO A 184 -14.05 11.52 -20.03
C PRO A 184 -13.74 11.07 -21.46
N ASN A 185 -13.20 11.97 -22.30
CA ASN A 185 -12.93 11.69 -23.71
C ASN A 185 -11.47 11.28 -23.93
N SER A 186 -10.50 12.00 -23.35
CA SER A 186 -9.08 11.69 -23.53
C SER A 186 -8.50 10.75 -22.47
N GLY A 187 -9.11 10.68 -21.28
CA GLY A 187 -8.56 9.95 -20.14
C GLY A 187 -7.44 10.69 -19.41
N ASP A 188 -7.06 11.88 -19.89
CA ASP A 188 -5.98 12.66 -19.32
C ASP A 188 -6.31 13.09 -17.90
N ILE A 189 -5.31 13.05 -17.03
CA ILE A 189 -5.44 13.48 -15.64
C ILE A 189 -5.62 15.01 -15.59
N HIS A 190 -6.73 15.46 -15.01
CA HIS A 190 -6.97 16.87 -14.72
C HIS A 190 -6.31 17.26 -13.40
N GLU A 191 -5.17 17.95 -13.48
CA GLU A 191 -4.57 18.60 -12.31
C GLU A 191 -5.40 19.83 -11.91
N GLY A 192 -6.25 19.64 -10.90
CA GLY A 192 -6.99 20.64 -10.12
C GLY A 192 -7.14 22.07 -10.66
N ASP A 193 -8.37 22.43 -11.04
CA ASP A 193 -8.76 23.79 -11.43
C ASP A 193 -8.58 24.81 -10.27
N ARG A 194 -7.71 25.82 -10.48
CA ARG A 194 -7.37 26.91 -9.52
C ARG A 194 -8.57 27.78 -9.12
N ARG A 195 -9.67 27.74 -9.89
CA ARG A 195 -10.72 28.76 -9.91
C ARG A 195 -11.48 28.96 -8.61
N MET A 196 -11.73 27.90 -7.84
CA MET A 196 -12.52 28.04 -6.60
C MET A 196 -11.74 28.77 -5.49
N TYR A 197 -10.41 28.60 -5.46
CA TYR A 197 -9.55 29.22 -4.45
C TYR A 197 -9.36 30.71 -4.71
N ASP A 198 -9.12 31.07 -5.98
CA ASP A 198 -8.95 32.47 -6.41
C ASP A 198 -10.22 33.31 -6.19
N THR A 199 -11.39 32.67 -6.24
CA THR A 199 -12.69 33.34 -6.07
C THR A 199 -13.06 33.56 -4.60
N LEU A 200 -12.66 32.65 -3.70
CA LEU A 200 -13.07 32.69 -2.28
C LEU A 200 -12.05 33.37 -1.34
N MET A 201 -10.75 33.28 -1.65
CA MET A 201 -9.68 33.87 -0.82
C MET A 201 -9.80 35.37 -0.53
N PRO A 202 -10.29 36.22 -1.45
CA PRO A 202 -10.43 37.66 -1.17
C PRO A 202 -11.41 37.99 -0.05
N MET A 203 -12.31 37.07 0.32
CA MET A 203 -13.37 37.28 1.31
C MET A 203 -13.00 36.85 2.74
N ILE A 204 -11.78 36.34 2.95
CA ILE A 204 -11.32 35.80 4.25
C ILE A 204 -10.42 36.82 4.96
N PRO A 205 -10.57 37.04 6.29
CA PRO A 205 -9.69 37.95 7.04
C PRO A 205 -8.20 37.59 6.92
N ALA A 206 -7.34 38.61 6.87
CA ALA A 206 -5.92 38.47 6.54
C ALA A 206 -5.14 37.45 7.41
N GLY A 207 -5.42 37.38 8.72
CA GLY A 207 -4.74 36.42 9.61
C GLY A 207 -5.13 34.96 9.36
N VAL A 208 -6.37 34.72 8.94
CA VAL A 208 -6.89 33.40 8.55
C VAL A 208 -6.42 33.06 7.13
N ARG A 209 -6.46 34.04 6.23
CA ARG A 209 -5.98 33.94 4.85
C ARG A 209 -4.53 33.49 4.80
N ARG A 210 -3.63 34.07 5.59
CA ARG A 210 -2.21 33.68 5.61
C ARG A 210 -1.98 32.24 6.08
N LYS A 211 -2.76 31.77 7.05
CA LYS A 211 -2.72 30.36 7.51
C LYS A 211 -3.30 29.41 6.48
N ILE A 212 -4.39 29.81 5.82
CA ILE A 212 -5.02 29.07 4.74
C ILE A 212 -4.07 28.99 3.53
N GLU A 213 -3.50 30.10 3.06
CA GLU A 213 -2.46 30.13 2.01
C GLU A 213 -1.28 29.22 2.36
N THR A 214 -0.72 29.31 3.57
CA THR A 214 0.41 28.44 3.98
C THR A 214 0.02 26.95 4.01
N GLY A 215 -1.15 26.61 4.55
CA GLY A 215 -1.64 25.24 4.59
C GLY A 215 -1.97 24.69 3.20
N TYR A 216 -2.56 25.51 2.33
CA TYR A 216 -2.90 25.12 0.96
C TYR A 216 -1.71 25.05 0.03
N ASP A 217 -0.74 25.96 0.14
CA ASP A 217 0.50 25.88 -0.65
C ASP A 217 1.30 24.63 -0.26
N MET A 218 1.30 24.28 1.03
CA MET A 218 1.90 23.05 1.53
C MET A 218 1.18 21.81 0.98
N VAL A 219 -0.15 21.75 1.09
CA VAL A 219 -1.00 20.69 0.50
C VAL A 219 -0.80 20.60 -1.02
N LYS A 220 -0.80 21.73 -1.74
CA LYS A 220 -0.77 21.74 -3.21
C LYS A 220 0.60 21.44 -3.78
N SER A 221 1.69 21.89 -3.14
CA SER A 221 3.05 21.68 -3.63
C SER A 221 3.60 20.26 -3.39
N THR A 222 2.94 19.47 -2.54
CA THR A 222 3.43 18.15 -2.09
C THR A 222 2.46 16.99 -2.36
N MET A 223 1.18 17.26 -2.67
CA MET A 223 0.14 16.24 -2.78
C MET A 223 -0.10 15.68 -4.19
N ASP A 224 0.87 15.76 -5.10
CA ASP A 224 0.76 15.02 -6.35
C ASP A 224 1.18 13.55 -6.16
N CYS A 225 0.19 12.76 -5.73
CA CYS A 225 0.32 11.31 -5.61
C CYS A 225 0.70 10.61 -6.91
N HIS A 226 0.28 11.16 -8.06
CA HIS A 226 0.57 10.59 -9.37
C HIS A 226 2.03 10.85 -9.72
N LYS A 227 2.49 12.10 -9.63
CA LYS A 227 3.91 12.43 -9.81
C LYS A 227 4.82 11.62 -8.88
N ALA A 228 4.49 11.50 -7.60
CA ALA A 228 5.27 10.69 -6.66
C ALA A 228 5.37 9.20 -7.08
N TRP A 229 4.33 8.66 -7.72
CA TRP A 229 4.39 7.30 -8.30
C TRP A 229 5.28 7.24 -9.54
N VAL A 230 5.16 8.21 -10.43
CA VAL A 230 5.98 8.31 -11.65
C VAL A 230 7.45 8.42 -11.29
N ASP A 231 7.79 9.31 -10.35
CA ASP A 231 9.16 9.51 -9.86
C ASP A 231 9.69 8.20 -9.22
N PHE A 232 8.87 7.49 -8.42
CA PHE A 232 9.23 6.17 -7.90
C PHE A 232 9.51 5.15 -9.01
N LYS A 233 8.60 4.99 -9.98
CA LYS A 233 8.77 4.06 -11.12
C LYS A 233 10.02 4.40 -11.94
N GLN A 234 10.33 5.68 -12.10
CA GLN A 234 11.55 6.13 -12.78
C GLN A 234 12.81 5.74 -11.99
N SER A 235 12.79 5.88 -10.65
CA SER A 235 13.93 5.50 -9.80
C SER A 235 14.31 4.02 -9.89
N ILE A 236 13.33 3.13 -10.11
CA ILE A 236 13.53 1.69 -10.24
C ILE A 236 13.62 1.21 -11.69
N SER A 237 13.60 2.12 -12.68
CA SER A 237 13.50 1.81 -14.11
C SER A 237 14.62 0.89 -14.63
N HIS A 238 15.79 0.89 -14.00
CA HIS A 238 16.91 0.00 -14.32
C HIS A 238 16.58 -1.48 -14.10
N ASN A 239 15.60 -1.79 -13.23
CA ASN A 239 15.21 -3.15 -12.88
C ASN A 239 13.84 -3.45 -13.49
N ARG A 240 13.86 -3.96 -14.72
CA ARG A 240 12.64 -4.29 -15.49
C ARG A 240 11.70 -5.24 -14.76
N ARG A 241 12.24 -6.17 -13.97
CA ARG A 241 11.42 -7.13 -13.22
C ARG A 241 10.68 -6.43 -12.08
N LEU A 242 11.38 -5.62 -11.30
CA LEU A 242 10.76 -4.81 -10.25
C LEU A 242 9.71 -3.86 -10.82
N VAL A 243 10.03 -3.15 -11.91
CA VAL A 243 9.07 -2.27 -12.61
C VAL A 243 7.80 -3.02 -13.00
N ARG A 244 7.94 -4.23 -13.56
CA ARG A 244 6.80 -5.07 -13.95
C ARG A 244 5.98 -5.54 -12.76
N ASN A 245 6.61 -5.73 -11.60
CA ASN A 245 5.98 -6.18 -10.35
C ASN A 245 5.35 -5.03 -9.56
N CYS A 246 5.58 -3.77 -9.95
CA CYS A 246 4.99 -2.58 -9.37
C CYS A 246 3.71 -2.17 -10.11
N HIS A 247 2.58 -2.25 -9.41
CA HIS A 247 1.24 -1.99 -9.90
C HIS A 247 0.64 -0.77 -9.21
N ARG A 248 -0.05 0.09 -9.96
CA ARG A 248 -0.87 1.16 -9.37
C ARG A 248 -2.28 1.11 -9.92
N LEU A 249 -3.24 1.09 -9.00
CA LEU A 249 -4.66 1.24 -9.33
C LEU A 249 -5.14 2.56 -8.73
N ASN A 250 -5.72 3.43 -9.56
CA ASN A 250 -6.22 4.72 -9.13
C ASN A 250 -7.52 5.03 -9.88
N VAL A 251 -8.63 5.14 -9.16
CA VAL A 251 -9.96 5.27 -9.75
C VAL A 251 -10.06 6.57 -10.56
N GLY A 252 -10.44 6.47 -11.84
CA GLY A 252 -10.76 7.64 -12.65
C GLY A 252 -12.11 8.23 -12.22
N LEU A 253 -12.11 9.49 -11.79
CA LEU A 253 -13.30 10.23 -11.37
C LEU A 253 -13.68 11.27 -12.42
N THR A 254 -14.97 11.48 -12.65
CA THR A 254 -15.45 12.54 -13.57
C THR A 254 -15.53 13.91 -12.92
N ARG A 255 -15.48 13.96 -11.58
CA ARG A 255 -15.56 15.20 -10.82
C ARG A 255 -14.64 15.16 -9.62
N ARG A 256 -14.17 16.35 -9.22
CA ARG A 256 -13.43 16.52 -7.97
C ARG A 256 -14.37 16.37 -6.78
N VAL A 257 -13.98 15.55 -5.82
CA VAL A 257 -14.64 15.44 -4.51
C VAL A 257 -13.70 16.02 -3.47
N ASN A 258 -14.23 16.88 -2.59
CA ASN A 258 -13.45 17.45 -1.49
C ASN A 258 -13.16 16.37 -0.43
N LEU A 259 -12.07 16.53 0.32
CA LEU A 259 -11.62 15.58 1.33
C LEU A 259 -12.71 15.26 2.38
N ASP A 260 -13.51 16.26 2.75
CA ASP A 260 -14.58 16.19 3.74
C ASP A 260 -15.96 15.91 3.13
N GLY A 261 -16.04 15.51 1.87
CA GLY A 261 -17.28 15.23 1.13
C GLY A 261 -17.97 13.94 1.54
N VAL A 262 -18.26 13.73 2.82
CA VAL A 262 -18.84 12.49 3.39
C VAL A 262 -20.15 12.08 2.69
N GLN A 263 -20.95 13.05 2.22
CA GLN A 263 -22.18 12.81 1.46
C GLN A 263 -21.97 12.14 0.09
N PHE A 264 -20.74 12.06 -0.39
CA PHE A 264 -20.40 11.47 -1.68
C PHE A 264 -19.82 10.05 -1.57
N ILE A 265 -19.74 9.47 -0.36
CA ILE A 265 -19.17 8.13 -0.17
C ILE A 265 -19.90 7.08 -1.04
N ASP A 266 -21.23 7.08 -1.06
CA ASP A 266 -22.00 6.15 -1.90
C ASP A 266 -21.69 6.31 -3.39
N GLN A 267 -21.52 7.56 -3.85
CA GLN A 267 -21.12 7.83 -5.22
C GLN A 267 -19.70 7.33 -5.51
N LEU A 268 -18.75 7.56 -4.60
CA LEU A 268 -17.36 7.11 -4.76
C LEU A 268 -17.26 5.58 -4.77
N GLN A 269 -18.12 4.89 -4.01
CA GLN A 269 -18.25 3.43 -4.08
C GLN A 269 -18.78 3.00 -5.45
N ALA A 270 -19.83 3.66 -5.95
CA ALA A 270 -20.37 3.39 -7.28
C ALA A 270 -19.34 3.65 -8.40
N ASP A 271 -18.57 4.73 -8.30
CA ASP A 271 -17.49 5.06 -9.23
C ASP A 271 -16.39 3.99 -9.21
N SER A 272 -16.01 3.51 -8.01
CA SER A 272 -15.03 2.43 -7.85
C SER A 272 -15.53 1.09 -8.42
N LEU A 273 -16.80 0.75 -8.23
CA LEU A 273 -17.41 -0.45 -8.83
C LEU A 273 -17.49 -0.33 -10.36
N SER A 274 -17.83 0.86 -10.88
CA SER A 274 -17.83 1.13 -12.32
C SER A 274 -16.42 1.05 -12.91
N TYR A 275 -15.41 1.49 -12.18
CA TYR A 275 -14.01 1.40 -12.58
C TYR A 275 -13.54 -0.05 -12.72
N LEU A 276 -14.02 -0.94 -11.85
CA LEU A 276 -13.74 -2.39 -11.92
C LEU A 276 -14.59 -3.14 -12.96
N ASN A 277 -15.46 -2.45 -13.70
CA ASN A 277 -16.25 -3.08 -14.75
C ASN A 277 -15.34 -3.55 -15.91
N PRO A 278 -15.51 -4.77 -16.45
CA PRO A 278 -14.77 -5.24 -17.62
C PRO A 278 -14.97 -4.38 -18.88
N ARG A 279 -16.00 -3.54 -18.92
CA ARG A 279 -16.27 -2.56 -19.98
C ARG A 279 -16.47 -1.19 -19.34
N PRO A 280 -15.39 -0.54 -18.88
CA PRO A 280 -15.50 0.73 -18.18
C PRO A 280 -15.94 1.84 -19.14
N LYS A 281 -16.60 2.87 -18.60
CA LYS A 281 -17.02 4.07 -19.36
C LYS A 281 -15.88 5.06 -19.56
N LEU A 282 -14.87 5.02 -18.69
CA LEU A 282 -13.72 5.91 -18.72
C LEU A 282 -12.48 5.13 -19.18
N PRO A 283 -11.53 5.79 -19.85
CA PRO A 283 -10.22 5.20 -20.14
C PRO A 283 -9.51 4.71 -18.87
N TYR A 284 -8.72 3.66 -19.01
CA TYR A 284 -7.87 3.16 -17.93
C TYR A 284 -6.54 3.90 -17.92
N LEU A 285 -6.03 4.21 -16.72
CA LEU A 285 -4.86 5.07 -16.54
C LEU A 285 -3.51 4.36 -16.71
N ASP A 286 -3.51 3.03 -16.73
CA ASP A 286 -2.28 2.25 -16.89
C ASP A 286 -2.09 1.89 -18.37
N GLU A 287 -0.88 2.09 -18.88
CA GLU A 287 -0.54 1.85 -20.28
C GLU A 287 -0.41 0.36 -20.63
N ASP A 288 -0.11 -0.50 -19.64
CA ASP A 288 0.15 -1.93 -19.86
C ASP A 288 -1.14 -2.78 -19.90
N TYR A 289 -2.28 -2.24 -19.49
CA TYR A 289 -3.54 -2.99 -19.36
C TYR A 289 -4.72 -2.24 -19.99
N GLY A 290 -5.67 -2.97 -20.57
CA GLY A 290 -6.84 -2.34 -21.19
C GLY A 290 -7.89 -1.87 -20.18
N THR A 291 -7.98 -2.51 -19.01
CA THR A 291 -8.99 -2.19 -17.99
C THR A 291 -8.47 -2.43 -16.56
N ALA A 292 -9.13 -1.81 -15.57
CA ALA A 292 -8.84 -2.07 -14.16
C ALA A 292 -9.10 -3.52 -13.77
N PHE A 293 -10.14 -4.14 -14.33
CA PHE A 293 -10.46 -5.53 -14.07
C PHE A 293 -9.34 -6.47 -14.53
N GLU A 294 -8.81 -6.25 -15.73
CA GLU A 294 -7.68 -7.01 -16.27
C GLU A 294 -6.42 -6.83 -15.39
N HIS A 295 -6.08 -5.57 -15.07
CA HIS A 295 -4.93 -5.26 -14.22
C HIS A 295 -5.09 -5.90 -12.83
N LEU A 296 -6.24 -5.75 -12.17
CA LEU A 296 -6.51 -6.37 -10.87
C LEU A 296 -6.43 -7.90 -10.92
N THR A 297 -6.90 -8.51 -12.01
CA THR A 297 -6.79 -9.95 -12.22
C THR A 297 -5.32 -10.38 -12.29
N VAL A 298 -4.45 -9.61 -12.96
CA VAL A 298 -3.00 -9.86 -12.99
C VAL A 298 -2.39 -9.75 -11.60
N VAL A 299 -2.72 -8.69 -10.87
CA VAL A 299 -2.26 -8.51 -9.47
C VAL A 299 -2.69 -9.69 -8.59
N ALA A 300 -3.96 -10.09 -8.66
CA ALA A 300 -4.48 -11.21 -7.89
C ALA A 300 -3.78 -12.53 -8.22
N ARG A 301 -3.56 -12.83 -9.50
CA ARG A 301 -2.81 -14.03 -9.91
C ARG A 301 -1.38 -14.00 -9.39
N ARG A 302 -0.69 -12.86 -9.46
CA ARG A 302 0.67 -12.73 -8.94
C ARG A 302 0.72 -12.91 -7.42
N LEU A 303 -0.21 -12.32 -6.67
CA LEU A 303 -0.31 -12.53 -5.22
C LEU A 303 -0.57 -14.01 -4.86
N LEU A 304 -1.33 -14.74 -5.67
CA LEU A 304 -1.50 -16.18 -5.49
C LEU A 304 -0.24 -16.96 -5.86
N ALA A 305 0.49 -16.54 -6.89
CA ALA A 305 1.73 -17.18 -7.30
C ALA A 305 2.84 -17.04 -6.25
N THR A 306 2.90 -15.91 -5.54
CA THR A 306 3.89 -15.66 -4.45
C THR A 306 3.61 -16.44 -3.17
N LEU A 307 2.46 -17.13 -3.08
CA LEU A 307 2.25 -18.16 -2.07
C LEU A 307 3.21 -19.33 -2.24
N PHE A 308 3.76 -19.53 -3.44
CA PHE A 308 4.73 -20.58 -3.71
C PHE A 308 6.14 -20.01 -3.77
N TYR A 309 7.12 -20.79 -3.33
CA TYR A 309 8.53 -20.45 -3.51
C TYR A 309 9.39 -21.69 -3.70
N TYR A 310 10.45 -21.55 -4.48
CA TYR A 310 11.39 -22.63 -4.73
C TYR A 310 12.60 -22.56 -3.80
N LYS A 311 13.05 -23.73 -3.35
CA LYS A 311 14.31 -23.92 -2.64
C LYS A 311 15.08 -25.08 -3.28
N GLY A 312 16.22 -24.76 -3.88
CA GLY A 312 17.09 -25.73 -4.54
C GLY A 312 18.08 -25.03 -5.47
N PRO A 313 18.99 -25.79 -6.12
CA PRO A 313 19.92 -25.21 -7.06
C PRO A 313 19.19 -24.74 -8.32
N LEU A 314 19.39 -23.48 -8.71
CA LEU A 314 18.97 -22.93 -10.00
C LEU A 314 19.79 -21.68 -10.34
N GLN A 315 21.09 -21.86 -10.62
CA GLN A 315 21.98 -20.76 -10.97
C GLN A 315 21.74 -20.30 -12.42
N GLU A 316 22.25 -19.12 -12.78
CA GLU A 316 22.21 -18.63 -14.16
C GLU A 316 23.12 -19.41 -15.11
N GLN A 317 24.24 -19.92 -14.61
CA GLN A 317 25.15 -20.78 -15.36
C GLN A 317 25.06 -22.20 -14.81
N MET A 318 24.64 -23.15 -15.65
CA MET A 318 24.55 -24.57 -15.29
C MET A 318 24.98 -25.44 -16.48
N THR A 319 25.38 -26.69 -16.22
CA THR A 319 25.49 -27.74 -17.23
C THR A 319 24.14 -28.42 -17.41
N THR A 320 23.92 -29.04 -18.58
CA THR A 320 22.70 -29.84 -18.82
C THR A 320 22.63 -30.98 -17.81
N GLN A 321 21.63 -30.95 -16.93
CA GLN A 321 21.50 -31.94 -15.86
C GLN A 321 20.05 -32.07 -15.38
N ARG A 322 19.79 -33.11 -14.59
CA ARG A 322 18.56 -33.22 -13.80
C ARG A 322 18.78 -32.53 -12.46
N VAL A 323 17.85 -31.68 -12.09
CA VAL A 323 17.85 -30.93 -10.83
C VAL A 323 16.74 -31.47 -9.94
N ASN A 324 17.03 -31.58 -8.65
CA ASN A 324 16.05 -31.84 -7.61
C ASN A 324 15.95 -30.60 -6.71
N GLY A 325 14.75 -30.33 -6.20
CA GLY A 325 14.51 -29.23 -5.30
C GLY A 325 13.13 -29.31 -4.68
N TRP A 326 12.75 -28.26 -3.96
CA TRP A 326 11.51 -28.21 -3.20
C TRP A 326 10.71 -26.96 -3.58
N ILE A 327 9.40 -27.11 -3.70
CA ILE A 327 8.47 -25.97 -3.72
C ILE A 327 7.70 -25.97 -2.41
N PHE A 328 7.62 -24.81 -1.76
CA PHE A 328 6.88 -24.64 -0.51
C PHE A 328 5.69 -23.71 -0.72
N CYS A 329 4.61 -23.92 0.03
CA CYS A 329 3.49 -22.99 0.14
C CYS A 329 3.56 -22.19 1.44
N ARG A 330 3.31 -20.88 1.37
CA ARG A 330 3.33 -19.95 2.52
C ARG A 330 2.09 -20.01 3.39
N LEU A 331 1.05 -20.72 2.96
CA LEU A 331 -0.16 -20.86 3.75
C LEU A 331 0.13 -21.73 4.99
N ARG A 332 -0.66 -21.53 6.05
CA ARG A 332 -0.54 -22.36 7.24
C ARG A 332 -0.95 -23.81 6.93
N PRO A 333 -0.13 -24.81 7.28
CA PRO A 333 -0.50 -26.23 7.22
C PRO A 333 -1.82 -26.50 7.96
N GLY A 334 -2.71 -27.28 7.37
CA GLY A 334 -4.04 -27.59 7.94
C GLY A 334 -5.05 -26.43 7.94
N SER A 335 -4.72 -25.27 7.38
CA SER A 335 -5.72 -24.20 7.21
C SER A 335 -6.69 -24.53 6.07
N ARG A 336 -7.95 -24.12 6.22
CA ARG A 336 -8.99 -24.28 5.17
C ARG A 336 -8.54 -23.72 3.80
N HIS A 337 -7.80 -22.63 3.81
CA HIS A 337 -7.28 -22.02 2.57
C HIS A 337 -6.20 -22.88 1.92
N ALA A 338 -5.28 -23.45 2.71
CA ALA A 338 -4.27 -24.39 2.22
C ALA A 338 -4.93 -25.64 1.65
N GLU A 339 -5.89 -26.23 2.37
CA GLU A 339 -6.60 -27.42 1.89
C GLU A 339 -7.33 -27.16 0.56
N ASN A 340 -8.03 -26.03 0.45
CA ASN A 340 -8.73 -25.69 -0.79
C ASN A 340 -7.75 -25.50 -1.95
N LEU A 341 -6.66 -24.77 -1.73
CA LEU A 341 -5.66 -24.49 -2.75
C LEU A 341 -4.93 -25.76 -3.21
N LEU A 342 -4.60 -26.68 -2.29
CA LEU A 342 -3.79 -27.87 -2.60
C LEU A 342 -4.62 -29.05 -3.13
N ARG A 343 -5.95 -29.02 -2.99
CA ARG A 343 -6.86 -29.97 -3.70
C ARG A 343 -6.90 -29.73 -5.20
N GLU A 344 -6.44 -28.58 -5.65
CA GLU A 344 -6.41 -28.20 -7.05
C GLU A 344 -5.22 -28.82 -7.80
N ASN A 345 -5.36 -29.05 -9.11
CA ASN A 345 -4.28 -29.57 -9.96
C ASN A 345 -3.27 -28.45 -10.27
N ILE A 346 -2.42 -28.12 -9.29
CA ILE A 346 -1.38 -27.10 -9.40
C ILE A 346 -0.26 -27.61 -10.30
N LYS A 347 0.12 -26.81 -11.29
CA LYS A 347 1.21 -27.13 -12.22
C LYS A 347 2.35 -26.14 -12.09
N PHE A 348 3.57 -26.64 -12.24
CA PHE A 348 4.78 -25.84 -12.25
C PHE A 348 5.57 -26.06 -13.54
N GLN A 349 6.20 -25.00 -14.04
CA GLN A 349 7.08 -25.04 -15.20
C GLN A 349 8.34 -24.24 -14.94
N LEU A 350 9.48 -24.78 -15.33
CA LEU A 350 10.72 -24.05 -15.46
C LEU A 350 10.66 -23.18 -16.72
N ARG A 351 11.05 -21.92 -16.59
CA ARG A 351 11.32 -21.00 -17.68
C ARG A 351 12.81 -20.74 -17.74
N GLN A 352 13.38 -20.86 -18.93
CA GLN A 352 14.77 -20.52 -19.20
C GLN A 352 14.82 -19.55 -20.38
N VAL A 353 15.41 -18.37 -20.15
CA VAL A 353 15.55 -17.33 -21.18
C VAL A 353 17.05 -17.08 -21.41
N PRO A 354 17.60 -17.44 -22.59
CA PRO A 354 18.99 -17.13 -22.90
C PRO A 354 19.24 -15.62 -22.80
N ARG A 355 20.42 -15.19 -22.34
CA ARG A 355 20.74 -13.75 -22.22
C ARG A 355 20.63 -12.99 -23.54
N ASP A 356 20.96 -13.65 -24.65
CA ASP A 356 21.00 -13.06 -25.98
C ASP A 356 19.72 -13.31 -26.81
N SER A 357 18.67 -13.86 -26.19
CA SER A 357 17.43 -14.21 -26.90
C SER A 357 16.20 -13.86 -26.09
N ARG A 358 15.11 -13.56 -26.81
CA ARG A 358 13.77 -13.44 -26.20
C ARG A 358 13.01 -14.77 -26.19
N ARG A 359 13.57 -15.84 -26.78
CA ARG A 359 12.91 -17.14 -26.81
C ARG A 359 12.90 -17.76 -25.42
N ILE A 360 11.70 -18.06 -24.93
CA ILE A 360 11.51 -18.71 -23.63
C ILE A 360 11.45 -20.22 -23.84
N LEU A 361 12.42 -20.95 -23.28
CA LEU A 361 12.38 -22.40 -23.19
C LEU A 361 11.53 -22.81 -21.99
N LYS A 362 10.69 -23.82 -22.18
CA LYS A 362 9.67 -24.26 -21.23
C LYS A 362 9.89 -25.73 -20.91
N GLN A 363 9.98 -26.06 -19.63
CA GLN A 363 10.13 -27.43 -19.17
C GLN A 363 9.16 -27.70 -18.02
N ASP A 364 8.38 -28.77 -18.10
CA ASP A 364 7.51 -29.19 -17.01
C ASP A 364 8.33 -29.62 -15.80
N VAL A 365 7.90 -29.12 -14.63
CA VAL A 365 8.39 -29.55 -13.32
C VAL A 365 7.53 -30.72 -12.87
N ARG A 366 8.17 -31.80 -12.41
CA ARG A 366 7.49 -33.03 -12.03
C ARG A 366 7.63 -33.27 -10.53
N TYR A 367 6.52 -33.59 -9.88
CA TYR A 367 6.51 -34.12 -8.52
C TYR A 367 7.21 -35.47 -8.47
N LYS A 368 7.94 -35.74 -7.38
CA LYS A 368 8.53 -37.07 -7.16
C LYS A 368 7.52 -38.10 -6.66
N TYR A 369 6.48 -37.63 -5.94
CA TYR A 369 5.45 -38.46 -5.34
C TYR A 369 4.09 -38.21 -5.99
N SER A 370 3.16 -39.17 -5.85
CA SER A 370 1.80 -39.05 -6.37
C SER A 370 0.95 -38.05 -5.58
N GLU A 371 1.18 -37.96 -4.27
CA GLU A 371 0.68 -36.88 -3.42
C GLU A 371 1.70 -35.74 -3.47
N PRO A 372 1.37 -34.61 -4.10
CA PRO A 372 2.39 -33.63 -4.49
C PRO A 372 2.91 -32.78 -3.33
N PHE A 373 2.10 -32.55 -2.28
CA PHE A 373 2.45 -31.70 -1.15
C PHE A 373 2.33 -32.45 0.18
N ASP A 374 3.36 -32.33 1.02
CA ASP A 374 3.36 -32.83 2.39
C ASP A 374 2.39 -31.99 3.25
N PRO A 375 1.40 -32.60 3.93
CA PRO A 375 0.44 -31.86 4.73
C PRO A 375 1.04 -31.21 5.99
N ALA A 376 2.23 -31.63 6.44
CA ALA A 376 2.86 -31.11 7.66
C ALA A 376 3.47 -29.72 7.44
N ASP A 377 4.09 -29.47 6.28
CA ASP A 377 4.81 -28.22 5.99
C ASP A 377 4.46 -27.60 4.63
N LEU A 378 3.53 -28.21 3.89
CA LEU A 378 3.11 -27.82 2.54
C LEU A 378 4.29 -27.72 1.56
N SER A 379 5.25 -28.64 1.67
CA SER A 379 6.37 -28.76 0.75
C SER A 379 6.12 -29.83 -0.31
N ALA A 380 6.67 -29.62 -1.51
CA ALA A 380 6.58 -30.51 -2.65
C ALA A 380 7.98 -30.84 -3.16
N ASP A 381 8.37 -32.12 -3.11
CA ASP A 381 9.62 -32.59 -3.69
C ASP A 381 9.49 -32.74 -5.21
N ILE A 382 10.32 -32.00 -5.94
CA ILE A 382 10.22 -31.86 -7.39
C ILE A 382 11.54 -32.16 -8.10
N HIS A 383 11.43 -32.47 -9.39
CA HIS A 383 12.58 -32.53 -10.27
C HIS A 383 12.25 -32.03 -11.68
N PHE A 384 13.28 -31.56 -12.38
CA PHE A 384 13.19 -31.10 -13.76
C PHE A 384 14.55 -31.19 -14.45
N LYS A 385 14.59 -31.07 -15.78
CA LYS A 385 15.83 -30.95 -16.54
C LYS A 385 16.14 -29.47 -16.76
N VAL A 386 17.41 -29.11 -16.66
CA VAL A 386 17.91 -27.77 -17.02
C VAL A 386 18.79 -27.88 -18.26
N ASP A 387 18.72 -26.87 -19.11
CA ASP A 387 19.59 -26.76 -20.29
C ASP A 387 20.93 -26.14 -19.88
N GLY A 388 22.02 -26.61 -20.47
CA GLY A 388 23.35 -26.08 -20.25
C GLY A 388 23.54 -24.69 -20.85
N GLY A 389 24.22 -23.81 -20.12
CA GLY A 389 24.56 -22.45 -20.55
C GLY A 389 24.05 -21.35 -19.61
N LEU A 390 24.13 -20.12 -20.10
CA LEU A 390 23.79 -18.90 -19.37
C LEU A 390 22.34 -18.47 -19.65
N PHE A 391 21.47 -18.61 -18.65
CA PHE A 391 20.03 -18.32 -18.76
C PHE A 391 19.53 -17.55 -17.54
N ASN A 392 18.55 -16.67 -17.77
CA ASN A 392 17.64 -16.25 -16.72
C ASN A 392 16.66 -17.39 -16.46
N ARG A 393 16.76 -18.01 -15.28
CA ARG A 393 15.95 -19.17 -14.89
C ARG A 393 14.99 -18.80 -13.76
N TYR A 394 13.73 -19.23 -13.88
CA TYR A 394 12.72 -19.07 -12.84
C TYR A 394 11.62 -20.11 -13.01
N ILE A 395 10.93 -20.41 -11.92
CA ILE A 395 9.76 -21.31 -11.95
C ILE A 395 8.49 -20.47 -12.00
N VAL A 396 7.52 -20.94 -12.78
CA VAL A 396 6.18 -20.38 -12.86
C VAL A 396 5.15 -21.39 -12.40
N VAL A 397 4.03 -20.90 -11.87
CA VAL A 397 2.87 -21.69 -11.46
C VAL A 397 1.66 -21.39 -12.34
N ASN A 398 0.81 -22.38 -12.51
CA ASN A 398 -0.53 -22.27 -13.08
C ASN A 398 -1.50 -22.95 -12.13
N LEU A 399 -2.47 -22.18 -11.65
CA LEU A 399 -3.59 -22.69 -10.87
C LEU A 399 -4.78 -22.99 -11.81
N PRO A 400 -5.64 -23.96 -11.47
CA PRO A 400 -6.89 -24.18 -12.18
C PRO A 400 -7.69 -22.91 -12.43
N GLY A 401 -8.32 -22.86 -13.61
CA GLY A 401 -9.07 -21.69 -14.08
C GLY A 401 -8.20 -20.60 -14.72
N TRP A 402 -6.87 -20.65 -14.64
CA TRP A 402 -6.00 -19.65 -15.29
C TRP A 402 -5.79 -19.91 -16.79
N GLY A 403 -6.32 -20.99 -17.34
CA GLY A 403 -6.12 -21.38 -18.73
C GLY A 403 -4.63 -21.56 -19.05
N ASN A 404 -4.12 -20.84 -20.05
CA ASN A 404 -2.72 -20.88 -20.47
C ASN A 404 -1.83 -19.83 -19.80
N THR A 405 -2.33 -19.11 -18.80
CA THR A 405 -1.59 -18.05 -18.10
C THR A 405 -0.73 -18.63 -16.98
N TRP A 406 0.51 -18.19 -16.89
CA TRP A 406 1.48 -18.65 -15.88
C TRP A 406 2.12 -17.43 -15.22
N GLU A 407 2.28 -17.48 -13.90
CA GLU A 407 2.92 -16.40 -13.13
C GLU A 407 4.17 -16.94 -12.40
N PRO A 408 5.24 -16.13 -12.27
CA PRO A 408 6.43 -16.53 -11.53
C PRO A 408 6.12 -16.72 -10.04
N ILE A 409 6.69 -17.77 -9.46
CA ILE A 409 6.68 -17.97 -8.00
C ILE A 409 7.86 -17.20 -7.36
N SER A 410 7.84 -17.05 -6.03
CA SER A 410 8.91 -16.35 -5.30
C SER A 410 10.24 -17.15 -5.28
N GLY A 411 11.34 -16.46 -4.96
CA GLY A 411 12.65 -17.09 -4.72
C GLY A 411 13.62 -17.05 -5.91
N PHE A 412 13.37 -16.18 -6.88
CA PHE A 412 14.22 -15.96 -8.05
C PHE A 412 14.59 -14.50 -8.21
#